data_AF-A0A399HTE8-F1
#
_entry.id   AF-A0A399HTE8-F1
#
_cell.length_a   1.000
_cell.length_b   1.000
_cell.length_c   1.000
_cell.angle_alpha   90.00
_cell.angle_beta   90.00
_cell.angle_gamma   90.00
#
_symmetry.space_group_name_H-M   'P 1'
#
loop_
_entity.id
_entity.type
_entity.pdbx_description
1 polymer ?
#
loop_
_entity_poly.entity_id
_entity_poly.type
_entity_poly.pdbx_seq_one_letter_code
_entity_poly.pdbx_strand_id
1 'polypeptide(L)'
;MEAGDRIVVVVKKQRNFGPETGNSVSISAANKVRRGDVRHAVVVRTAKKWQRPDGSVVKFDDNACVLINKAGEPIGSRVSGVVAAELRQKQWSKILSLAPMHV
;
A
#
# COMPACT_ATOMS: atom_id res chain seq x y z
N MET A 1 -10.40 -11.24 -2.58
CA MET A 1 -9.32 -10.28 -2.33
C MET A 1 -9.76 -8.95 -2.91
N GLU A 2 -10.08 -8.04 -2.01
CA GLU A 2 -10.60 -6.70 -2.28
C GLU A 2 -9.72 -5.67 -1.58
N ALA A 3 -9.95 -4.39 -1.84
CA ALA A 3 -9.24 -3.33 -1.13
C ALA A 3 -9.45 -3.46 0.39
N GLY A 4 -8.37 -3.25 1.15
CA GLY A 4 -8.28 -3.37 2.60
C GLY A 4 -8.13 -4.78 3.15
N ASP A 5 -8.09 -5.83 2.31
CA ASP A 5 -7.77 -7.18 2.78
C ASP A 5 -6.30 -7.30 3.19
N ARG A 6 -6.05 -7.96 4.33
CA ARG A 6 -4.70 -8.30 4.79
C ARG A 6 -4.24 -9.60 4.14
N ILE A 7 -3.05 -9.57 3.56
CA ILE A 7 -2.45 -10.69 2.83
C ILE A 7 -1.01 -10.92 3.29
N VAL A 8 -0.50 -12.13 3.05
CA VAL A 8 0.91 -12.47 3.22
C VAL A 8 1.56 -12.54 1.84
N VAL A 9 2.67 -11.82 1.66
CA VAL A 9 3.37 -11.69 0.38
C VAL A 9 4.85 -12.03 0.53
N VAL A 10 5.43 -12.57 -0.53
CA VAL A 10 6.87 -12.78 -0.64
C VAL A 10 7.45 -11.71 -1.56
N VAL A 11 8.44 -10.97 -1.08
CA VAL A 11 9.06 -9.89 -1.85
C VAL A 11 9.92 -10.49 -2.97
N LYS A 12 9.51 -10.32 -4.22
CA LYS A 12 10.25 -10.84 -5.38
C LYS A 12 11.27 -9.85 -5.96
N LYS A 13 11.02 -8.54 -5.83
CA LYS A 13 11.87 -7.48 -6.37
C LYS A 13 11.94 -6.32 -5.38
N GLN A 14 13.15 -5.84 -5.11
CA GLN A 14 13.41 -4.63 -4.35
C GLN A 14 13.72 -3.51 -5.33
N ARG A 15 13.07 -2.36 -5.17
CA ARG A 15 13.49 -1.12 -5.84
C ARG A 15 14.47 -0.40 -4.93
N ASN A 16 15.64 -0.06 -5.47
CA ASN A 16 16.53 0.88 -4.80
C ASN A 16 15.99 2.27 -5.12
N PHE A 17 15.38 2.93 -4.14
CA PHE A 17 15.02 4.33 -4.28
C PHE A 17 16.33 5.13 -4.27
N GLY A 18 16.72 5.64 -5.44
CA GLY A 18 17.85 6.57 -5.56
C GLY A 18 17.55 7.89 -4.85
N PRO A 19 18.55 8.77 -4.68
CA PRO A 19 18.35 10.06 -4.04
C PRO A 19 17.53 10.96 -4.97
N GLU A 20 16.21 10.98 -4.81
CA GLU A 20 15.36 12.00 -5.43
C GLU A 20 15.40 13.25 -4.55
N THR A 21 15.89 14.34 -5.12
CA THR A 21 16.05 15.69 -4.55
C THR A 21 14.84 16.12 -3.71
N GLY A 22 15.02 16.22 -2.39
CA GLY A 22 14.02 16.76 -1.45
C GLY A 22 14.08 16.14 -0.05
N ASN A 23 14.79 16.80 0.86
CA ASN A 23 14.97 16.50 2.30
C ASN A 23 15.47 15.08 2.66
N SER A 24 16.79 15.01 2.76
CA SER A 24 17.55 14.01 3.50
C SER A 24 17.04 13.83 4.93
N VAL A 25 16.34 12.72 5.18
CA VAL A 25 16.28 12.11 6.52
C VAL A 25 16.75 10.66 6.41
N SER A 26 18.06 10.51 6.62
CA SER A 26 18.74 9.36 7.21
C SER A 26 18.78 8.02 6.45
N ILE A 27 19.96 7.41 6.50
CA ILE A 27 20.42 6.17 5.87
C ILE A 27 19.65 4.88 6.30
N SER A 28 18.52 4.99 6.99
CA SER A 28 17.85 3.88 7.70
C SER A 28 16.59 3.33 7.01
N ALA A 29 16.19 3.85 5.84
CA ALA A 29 15.01 3.35 5.10
C ALA A 29 15.37 2.32 4.01
N ALA A 30 16.59 2.39 3.46
CA ALA A 30 17.02 1.60 2.31
C ALA A 30 17.07 0.08 2.57
N ASN A 31 17.03 -0.37 3.83
CA ASN A 31 17.25 -1.77 4.20
C ASN A 31 16.08 -2.43 4.95
N LYS A 32 14.87 -1.83 4.97
CA LYS A 32 13.73 -2.38 5.73
C LYS A 32 13.10 -3.64 5.10
N VAL A 33 13.26 -3.83 3.79
CA VAL A 33 12.63 -4.89 3.01
C VAL A 33 13.63 -5.48 2.03
N ARG A 34 13.81 -6.81 2.08
CA ARG A 34 14.73 -7.53 1.18
C ARG A 34 13.95 -8.47 0.26
N ARG A 35 14.53 -8.78 -0.90
CA ARG A 35 14.04 -9.85 -1.76
C ARG A 35 14.09 -11.18 -0.99
N GLY A 36 13.00 -11.94 -1.04
CA GLY A 36 12.82 -13.20 -0.30
C GLY A 36 12.06 -13.04 1.01
N ASP A 37 11.92 -11.83 1.55
CA ASP A 37 11.19 -11.60 2.79
C ASP A 37 9.71 -11.97 2.64
N VAL A 38 9.19 -12.71 3.61
CA VAL A 38 7.75 -12.93 3.80
C VAL A 38 7.21 -11.83 4.72
N ARG A 39 6.27 -11.04 4.23
CA ARG A 39 5.71 -9.87 4.94
C ARG A 39 4.19 -9.85 4.85
N HIS A 40 3.57 -9.12 5.77
CA HIS A 40 2.16 -8.78 5.67
C HIS A 40 1.99 -7.55 4.78
N ALA A 41 0.88 -7.50 4.05
CA ALA A 41 0.49 -6.37 3.23
C ALA A 41 -1.01 -6.14 3.29
N VAL A 42 -1.43 -4.94 2.93
CA VAL A 42 -2.84 -4.56 2.75
C VAL A 42 -3.06 -4.23 1.29
N VAL A 43 -4.08 -4.80 0.66
CA VAL A 43 -4.43 -4.49 -0.72
C VAL A 43 -5.02 -3.08 -0.80
N VAL A 44 -4.50 -2.23 -1.69
CA VAL A 44 -4.95 -0.83 -1.83
C VAL A 44 -5.56 -0.51 -3.18
N ARG A 45 -5.26 -1.31 -4.21
CA ARG A 45 -5.89 -1.24 -5.54
C ARG A 45 -6.06 -2.65 -6.09
N THR A 46 -7.14 -2.85 -6.84
CA THR A 46 -7.44 -4.11 -7.51
C THR A 46 -7.94 -3.86 -8.93
N ALA A 47 -7.41 -4.61 -9.88
CA ALA A 47 -7.85 -4.61 -11.27
C ALA A 47 -9.19 -5.34 -11.46
N LYS A 48 -9.60 -6.12 -10.45
CA LYS A 48 -10.92 -6.75 -10.43
C LYS A 48 -11.97 -5.69 -10.15
N LYS A 49 -12.98 -5.61 -11.03
CA LYS A 49 -14.17 -4.79 -10.80
C LYS A 49 -14.92 -5.28 -9.56
N TRP A 50 -15.35 -4.34 -8.73
CA TRP A 50 -16.18 -4.63 -7.56
C TRP A 50 -17.21 -3.52 -7.37
N GLN A 51 -18.33 -3.87 -6.75
CA GLN A 51 -19.49 -3.00 -6.64
C GLN A 51 -19.62 -2.47 -5.22
N ARG A 52 -19.77 -1.16 -5.09
CA ARG A 52 -20.03 -0.47 -3.84
C ARG A 52 -21.49 -0.62 -3.42
N PRO A 53 -21.81 -0.41 -2.13
CA PRO A 53 -23.19 -0.49 -1.64
C PRO A 53 -24.13 0.56 -2.28
N ASP A 54 -23.62 1.66 -2.81
CA ASP A 54 -24.39 2.66 -3.57
C ASP A 54 -24.66 2.23 -5.03
N GLY A 55 -24.16 1.06 -5.45
CA GLY A 55 -24.31 0.53 -6.80
C GLY A 55 -23.20 0.93 -7.77
N SER A 56 -22.35 1.88 -7.40
CA SER A 56 -21.19 2.30 -8.19
C SER A 56 -20.18 1.16 -8.35
N VAL A 57 -19.55 1.05 -9.52
CA VAL A 57 -18.52 0.03 -9.79
C VAL A 57 -17.14 0.70 -9.82
N VAL A 58 -16.22 0.16 -9.04
CA VAL A 58 -14.83 0.63 -8.99
C VAL A 58 -13.91 -0.41 -9.58
N LYS A 59 -12.98 0.06 -10.42
CA LYS A 59 -11.92 -0.75 -11.02
C LYS A 59 -10.67 0.11 -11.17
N PHE A 60 -9.51 -0.45 -10.83
CA PHE A 60 -8.21 0.17 -11.10
C PHE A 60 -7.55 -0.50 -12.31
N ASP A 61 -6.53 0.16 -12.88
CA ASP A 61 -5.73 -0.42 -13.96
C ASP A 61 -4.83 -1.56 -13.47
N ASP A 62 -4.30 -1.45 -12.25
CA ASP A 62 -3.34 -2.39 -11.66
C ASP A 62 -3.74 -2.90 -10.26
N ASN A 63 -3.05 -3.95 -9.82
CA ASN A 63 -3.13 -4.46 -8.45
C ASN A 63 -1.96 -3.90 -7.63
N ALA A 64 -2.27 -3.31 -6.48
CA ALA A 64 -1.25 -2.77 -5.58
C ALA A 64 -1.56 -3.10 -4.11
N CYS A 65 -0.50 -3.23 -3.32
CA CYS A 65 -0.58 -3.42 -1.87
C CYS A 65 0.49 -2.61 -1.13
N VAL A 66 0.24 -2.33 0.15
CA VAL A 66 1.16 -1.63 1.05
C VAL A 66 1.63 -2.60 2.11
N LEU A 67 2.96 -2.71 2.29
CA LEU A 67 3.55 -3.58 3.30
C LEU A 67 3.31 -3.03 4.70
N ILE A 68 2.92 -3.92 5.61
CA ILE A 68 2.63 -3.60 7.01
C ILE A 68 3.41 -4.51 7.97
N ASN A 69 3.62 -4.02 9.18
CA ASN A 69 4.17 -4.82 10.28
C ASN A 69 3.08 -5.74 10.89
N LYS A 70 3.43 -6.49 11.93
CA LYS A 70 2.47 -7.37 12.64
C LYS A 70 1.35 -6.57 13.32
N ALA A 71 1.66 -5.36 13.80
CA ALA A 71 0.74 -4.43 14.45
C ALA A 71 -0.21 -3.69 13.47
N GLY A 72 -0.08 -3.90 12.16
CA GLY A 72 -0.93 -3.24 11.16
C GLY A 72 -0.46 -1.83 10.76
N GLU A 73 0.79 -1.48 11.07
CA GLU A 73 1.34 -0.18 10.67
C GLU A 73 2.15 -0.28 9.38
N PRO A 74 2.05 0.73 8.48
CA PRO A 74 2.82 0.75 7.24
C PRO A 74 4.32 0.81 7.53
N ILE A 75 5.09 0.00 6.80
CA ILE A 75 6.55 -0.05 6.95
C ILE A 75 7.23 1.16 6.28
N GLY A 76 6.59 1.72 5.24
CA GLY A 76 7.04 2.89 4.51
C GLY A 76 6.48 4.21 5.06
N SER A 77 7.10 5.33 4.67
CA SER A 77 6.74 6.68 5.11
C SER A 77 5.85 7.46 4.14
N ARG A 78 5.59 6.92 2.93
CA ARG A 78 4.70 7.51 1.92
C ARG A 78 4.11 6.43 1.02
N VAL A 79 2.90 6.64 0.53
CA VAL A 79 2.27 5.79 -0.50
C VAL A 79 2.25 6.55 -1.81
N SER A 80 2.70 5.90 -2.89
CA SER A 80 2.69 6.51 -4.22
C SER A 80 1.43 6.10 -4.99
N GLY A 81 0.74 7.09 -5.55
CA GLY A 81 -0.44 6.91 -6.38
C GLY A 81 -1.76 6.90 -5.61
N VAL A 82 -2.85 6.72 -6.37
CA VAL A 82 -4.23 6.72 -5.86
C VAL A 82 -4.50 5.44 -5.07
N VAL A 83 -5.24 5.52 -3.98
CA VAL A 83 -5.69 4.35 -3.19
C VAL A 83 -7.21 4.29 -3.12
N ALA A 84 -7.77 3.11 -2.86
CA ALA A 84 -9.20 2.93 -2.75
C ALA A 84 -9.74 3.50 -1.41
N ALA A 85 -10.81 4.29 -1.44
CA ALA A 85 -11.42 4.95 -0.27
C ALA A 85 -11.98 3.97 0.77
N GLU A 86 -12.20 2.71 0.39
CA GLU A 86 -12.70 1.61 1.20
C GLU A 86 -11.77 1.26 2.35
N LEU A 87 -10.48 1.61 2.23
CA LEU A 87 -9.51 1.54 3.30
C LEU A 87 -10.00 2.24 4.58
N ARG A 88 -10.86 3.27 4.47
CA ARG A 88 -11.45 3.99 5.61
C ARG A 88 -12.40 3.10 6.41
N GLN A 89 -13.21 2.30 5.72
CA GLN A 89 -14.19 1.41 6.35
C GLN A 89 -13.50 0.24 7.06
N LYS A 90 -12.35 -0.20 6.53
CA LYS A 90 -11.51 -1.27 7.10
C LYS A 90 -10.45 -0.78 8.10
N GLN A 91 -10.62 0.41 8.66
CA GLN A 91 -9.75 1.02 9.68
C GLN A 91 -8.27 1.23 9.28
N TRP A 92 -7.97 1.34 7.99
CA TRP A 92 -6.62 1.63 7.49
C TRP A 92 -6.32 3.14 7.39
N SER A 93 -6.72 3.91 8.40
CA SER A 93 -6.61 5.38 8.42
C SER A 93 -5.17 5.87 8.23
N LYS A 94 -4.18 5.18 8.81
CA LYS A 94 -2.76 5.53 8.64
C LYS A 94 -2.31 5.43 7.17
N ILE A 95 -2.81 4.45 6.41
CA ILE A 95 -2.46 4.29 4.99
C ILE A 95 -3.06 5.43 4.18
N LEU A 96 -4.30 5.81 4.47
CA LEU A 96 -4.98 6.95 3.84
C LEU A 96 -4.25 8.27 4.10
N SER A 97 -3.75 8.50 5.32
CA SER A 97 -2.98 9.70 5.66
C SER A 97 -1.65 9.81 4.92
N LEU A 98 -1.08 8.69 4.46
CA LEU A 98 0.19 8.65 3.71
C LEU A 98 -0.01 8.70 2.19
N ALA A 99 -1.24 8.63 1.71
CA ALA A 99 -1.57 8.61 0.29
C ALA A 99 -1.91 10.03 -0.20
N PRO A 100 -1.37 10.47 -1.36
CA PRO A 100 -1.66 11.80 -1.90
C PRO A 100 -3.10 11.94 -2.41
N MET A 101 -3.72 10.85 -2.85
CA MET A 101 -5.07 10.83 -3.40
C MET A 101 -5.77 9.50 -3.09
N HIS A 102 -7.08 9.54 -2.83
CA HIS A 102 -7.91 8.34 -2.67
C HIS A 102 -9.26 8.51 -3.35
N VAL A 103 -9.81 7.43 -3.92
CA VAL A 103 -11.06 7.43 -4.71
C VAL A 103 -12.04 6.35 -4.29
#